data_AF-A0AAW9AJ99-F1
#
_entry.id   AF-A0AAW9AJ99-F1
#
_cell.length_a   1.000
_cell.length_b   1.000
_cell.length_c   1.000
_cell.angle_alpha   90.00
_cell.angle_beta   90.00
_cell.angle_gamma   90.00
#
_symmetry.space_group_name_H-M   'P 1'
#
loop_
_entity.id
_entity.type
_entity.pdbx_description
1 polymer ?
#
loop_
_entity_poly.entity_id
_entity_poly.type
_entity_poly.pdbx_seq_one_letter_code
_entity_poly.pdbx_strand_id
1 'polypeptide(L)'
;MKSHVTLPLLSLSAVAALSSFNVNAHGWVEFPSARQNTCYLDGGFWTNEIPNQACKAAFEESGAYPFVQRSEIAANVPNYRDMEHVKAVVRDGELCSAGDAAKKGLNIPSPNWQRTNVTPDANNQIELLFYGKAPHNPSYWEFYLTKPTYDDSKPLTWSDLELIDTAGDVYVDAEKRYRIQVTFPADRSGDAVLYTRWQRIDVAGEGFYNCSDITLNGTGTTPPTDPVDPTEPGNNLTSLGYFVQQGFGPVEAGDTIRFRTFNATGNEIVDISLPISANNTTTWAAEIADQFNAQQTGDWYVGIWHQEMNHYMFDSNNVNANQVLAPSADFSYALSLIKADVTPPVEPTNLWDKTAVYNQGDVVTHNGKEWTAQWWTSGEEPGTTGQWGVWR
;
A
#
# COMPACT_ATOMS: atom_id res chain seq x y z
N MET A 1 19.50 -61.20 36.22
CA MET A 1 18.44 -60.58 35.38
C MET A 1 18.86 -59.16 35.08
N LYS A 2 19.39 -58.90 33.88
CA LYS A 2 19.69 -57.54 33.40
C LYS A 2 18.62 -57.22 32.35
N SER A 3 17.76 -56.25 32.65
CA SER A 3 16.72 -55.78 31.73
C SER A 3 17.38 -54.85 30.71
N HIS A 4 17.42 -55.25 29.45
CA HIS A 4 17.79 -54.37 28.35
C HIS A 4 16.54 -53.70 27.83
N VAL A 5 16.41 -52.40 28.09
CA VAL A 5 15.40 -51.56 27.45
C VAL A 5 15.97 -51.11 26.10
N THR A 6 15.50 -51.72 25.02
CA THR A 6 15.68 -51.22 23.65
C THR A 6 14.60 -50.17 23.37
N LEU A 7 14.99 -48.89 23.27
CA LEU A 7 14.12 -47.84 22.71
C LEU A 7 14.12 -47.93 21.18
N PRO A 8 12.96 -47.95 20.51
CA PRO A 8 12.89 -47.90 19.06
C PRO A 8 13.18 -46.47 18.58
N LEU A 9 14.18 -46.32 17.70
CA LEU A 9 14.31 -45.17 16.81
C LEU A 9 13.18 -45.24 15.78
N LEU A 10 12.03 -44.58 16.02
CA LEU A 10 11.07 -44.23 14.96
C LEU A 10 9.98 -43.30 15.53
N SER A 11 10.18 -42.00 15.34
CA SER A 11 9.16 -40.96 15.07
C SER A 11 9.66 -39.56 15.45
N LEU A 12 10.80 -39.15 14.89
CA LEU A 12 11.15 -37.73 14.77
C LEU A 12 11.03 -37.36 13.29
N SER A 13 9.80 -37.30 12.78
CA SER A 13 9.53 -36.86 11.42
C SER A 13 8.17 -36.18 11.36
N ALA A 14 8.18 -35.00 10.74
CA ALA A 14 7.04 -34.17 10.34
C ALA A 14 6.42 -33.26 11.41
N VAL A 15 7.25 -32.42 12.05
CA VAL A 15 6.86 -31.01 12.31
C VAL A 15 7.78 -30.12 11.47
N ALA A 16 7.70 -30.28 10.16
CA ALA A 16 8.09 -29.24 9.20
C ALA A 16 6.77 -28.81 8.54
N ALA A 17 5.92 -28.15 9.33
CA ALA A 17 4.79 -27.43 8.80
C ALA A 17 5.36 -26.41 7.81
N LEU A 18 4.89 -26.53 6.56
CA LEU A 18 5.19 -25.68 5.42
C LEU A 18 5.04 -24.21 5.80
N SER A 19 6.13 -23.58 6.22
CA SER A 19 6.29 -22.14 6.12
C SER A 19 6.59 -21.86 4.65
N SER A 20 5.52 -21.75 3.85
CA SER A 20 5.59 -21.14 2.53
C SER A 20 6.04 -19.70 2.75
N PHE A 21 7.35 -19.45 2.69
CA PHE A 21 7.84 -18.09 2.58
C PHE A 21 7.33 -17.59 1.23
N ASN A 22 6.25 -16.81 1.24
CA ASN A 22 5.89 -15.96 0.12
C ASN A 22 7.00 -14.91 0.02
N VAL A 23 8.08 -15.28 -0.65
CA VAL A 23 9.07 -14.31 -1.09
C VAL A 23 8.40 -13.66 -2.31
N ASN A 24 7.88 -12.44 -2.13
CA ASN A 24 7.22 -11.70 -3.19
C ASN A 24 8.28 -11.11 -4.12
N ALA A 25 8.06 -11.20 -5.43
CA ALA A 25 8.82 -10.44 -6.40
C ALA A 25 8.11 -9.12 -6.66
N HIS A 26 8.86 -8.09 -7.03
CA HIS A 26 8.30 -6.78 -7.30
C HIS A 26 9.25 -6.01 -8.19
N GLY A 27 8.71 -5.29 -9.17
CA GLY A 27 9.50 -4.45 -10.05
C GLY A 27 8.71 -3.86 -11.21
N TRP A 28 9.38 -3.05 -12.01
CA TRP A 28 8.79 -2.37 -13.16
C TRP A 28 9.83 -2.04 -14.24
N VAL A 29 9.38 -1.81 -15.47
CA VAL A 29 10.22 -1.30 -16.56
C VAL A 29 10.50 0.18 -16.34
N GLU A 30 11.77 0.55 -16.17
CA GLU A 30 12.25 1.94 -16.11
C GLU A 30 12.49 2.52 -17.51
N PHE A 31 12.99 1.69 -18.45
CA PHE A 31 13.20 2.10 -19.83
C PHE A 31 12.87 0.98 -20.84
N PRO A 32 12.06 1.25 -21.87
CA PRO A 32 11.17 2.41 -21.98
C PRO A 32 10.12 2.39 -20.85
N SER A 33 9.90 3.52 -20.18
CA SER A 33 9.13 3.56 -18.92
C SER A 33 7.72 2.98 -19.08
N ALA A 34 7.32 2.11 -18.14
CA ALA A 34 5.98 1.56 -18.09
C ALA A 34 4.94 2.62 -17.66
N ARG A 35 3.69 2.52 -18.13
CA ARG A 35 2.58 3.46 -17.85
C ARG A 35 2.48 3.84 -16.38
N GLN A 36 2.40 2.83 -15.51
CA GLN A 36 2.23 3.02 -14.08
C GLN A 36 3.45 3.70 -13.44
N ASN A 37 4.65 3.42 -13.97
CA ASN A 37 5.87 4.07 -13.52
C ASN A 37 5.90 5.53 -13.94
N THR A 38 5.55 5.84 -15.20
CA THR A 38 5.42 7.22 -15.68
C THR A 38 4.42 8.01 -14.84
N CYS A 39 3.23 7.45 -14.57
CA CYS A 39 2.23 8.12 -13.74
C CYS A 39 2.67 8.33 -12.29
N TYR A 40 3.45 7.40 -11.75
CA TYR A 40 4.06 7.57 -10.43
C TYR A 40 5.10 8.70 -10.42
N LEU A 41 5.97 8.75 -11.43
CA LEU A 41 7.03 9.76 -11.57
C LEU A 41 6.47 11.16 -11.86
N ASP A 42 5.38 11.25 -12.63
CA ASP A 42 4.69 12.52 -12.92
C ASP A 42 4.07 13.14 -11.65
N GLY A 43 3.72 12.31 -10.65
CA GLY A 43 3.18 12.78 -9.38
C GLY A 43 1.83 13.50 -9.50
N GLY A 44 1.56 14.43 -8.58
CA GLY A 44 0.34 15.26 -8.58
C GLY A 44 -0.96 14.55 -8.18
N PHE A 45 -0.98 13.22 -8.04
CA PHE A 45 -2.18 12.45 -7.69
C PHE A 45 -2.60 12.55 -6.21
N TRP A 46 -1.78 13.20 -5.37
CA TRP A 46 -2.13 13.54 -3.99
C TRP A 46 -2.66 14.97 -3.83
N THR A 47 -2.25 15.87 -4.73
CA THR A 47 -2.67 17.28 -4.74
C THR A 47 -3.78 17.55 -5.76
N ASN A 48 -4.21 16.53 -6.50
CA ASN A 48 -5.14 16.63 -7.63
C ASN A 48 -4.61 17.52 -8.78
N GLU A 49 -3.29 17.53 -8.97
CA GLU A 49 -2.56 18.30 -9.98
C GLU A 49 -1.80 17.39 -10.95
N ILE A 50 -2.38 16.23 -11.31
CA ILE A 50 -1.74 15.27 -12.22
C ILE A 50 -1.52 15.93 -13.60
N PRO A 51 -0.28 16.13 -14.05
CA PRO A 51 0.01 16.90 -15.27
C PRO A 51 -0.30 16.10 -16.54
N ASN A 52 -0.08 14.79 -16.49
CA ASN A 52 -0.31 13.89 -17.61
C ASN A 52 -1.78 13.49 -17.71
N GLN A 53 -2.41 13.81 -18.85
CA GLN A 53 -3.84 13.63 -19.04
C GLN A 53 -4.27 12.15 -19.02
N ALA A 54 -3.44 11.22 -19.50
CA ALA A 54 -3.76 9.80 -19.41
C ALA A 54 -3.61 9.27 -17.98
N CYS A 55 -2.57 9.70 -17.26
CA CYS A 55 -2.43 9.38 -15.84
C CYS A 55 -3.57 9.95 -15.00
N LYS A 56 -4.04 11.15 -15.31
CA LYS A 56 -5.22 11.73 -14.67
C LYS A 56 -6.48 10.89 -14.91
N ALA A 57 -6.73 10.50 -16.16
CA ALA A 57 -7.89 9.66 -16.47
C ALA A 57 -7.78 8.26 -15.83
N ALA A 58 -6.57 7.69 -15.75
CA ALA A 58 -6.33 6.42 -15.06
C ALA A 58 -6.57 6.55 -13.54
N PHE A 59 -6.18 7.67 -12.94
CA PHE A 59 -6.47 8.00 -11.55
C PHE A 59 -7.97 8.19 -11.29
N GLU A 60 -8.69 8.87 -12.19
CA GLU A 60 -10.14 9.03 -12.06
C GLU A 60 -10.88 7.67 -12.07
N GLU A 61 -10.34 6.67 -12.78
CA GLU A 61 -10.90 5.33 -12.87
C GLU A 61 -10.50 4.39 -11.70
N SER A 62 -9.31 4.56 -11.11
CA SER A 62 -8.73 3.59 -10.16
C SER A 62 -8.05 4.17 -8.91
N GLY A 63 -8.07 5.49 -8.76
CA GLY A 63 -7.33 6.21 -7.71
C GLY A 63 -5.82 6.06 -7.85
N ALA A 64 -5.10 6.32 -6.75
CA ALA A 64 -3.63 6.26 -6.71
C ALA A 64 -3.06 4.83 -6.71
N TYR A 65 -3.89 3.82 -6.43
CA TYR A 65 -3.45 2.44 -6.21
C TYR A 65 -2.54 1.86 -7.31
N PRO A 66 -2.88 1.95 -8.62
CA PRO A 66 -1.98 1.47 -9.68
C PRO A 66 -0.61 2.15 -9.71
N PHE A 67 -0.51 3.40 -9.26
CA PHE A 67 0.75 4.16 -9.29
C PHE A 67 1.59 3.84 -8.06
N VAL A 68 0.97 3.80 -6.88
CA VAL A 68 1.64 3.41 -5.64
C VAL A 68 2.11 1.96 -5.69
N GLN A 69 1.29 1.07 -6.25
CA GLN A 69 1.63 -0.34 -6.48
C GLN A 69 2.31 -0.56 -7.84
N ARG A 70 3.09 0.41 -8.33
CA ARG A 70 3.77 0.30 -9.64
C ARG A 70 4.67 -0.93 -9.77
N SER A 71 5.15 -1.46 -8.64
CA SER A 71 6.00 -2.64 -8.56
C SER A 71 5.23 -3.96 -8.55
N GLU A 72 3.89 -3.91 -8.49
CA GLU A 72 3.01 -5.08 -8.35
C GLU A 72 1.89 -5.05 -9.41
N ILE A 73 2.22 -4.67 -10.65
CA ILE A 73 1.34 -4.96 -11.79
C ILE A 73 1.53 -6.44 -12.15
N ALA A 74 0.87 -7.31 -11.38
CA ALA A 74 1.17 -8.73 -11.34
C ALA A 74 -0.09 -9.61 -11.28
N ALA A 75 0.07 -10.87 -11.67
CA ALA A 75 -0.96 -11.89 -11.52
C ALA A 75 -0.34 -13.25 -11.17
N ASN A 76 -1.02 -14.01 -10.31
CA ASN A 76 -0.65 -15.38 -9.98
C ASN A 76 -1.22 -16.35 -11.01
N VAL A 77 -0.34 -17.04 -11.74
CA VAL A 77 -0.71 -17.97 -12.80
C VAL A 77 0.01 -19.30 -12.58
N PRO A 78 -0.54 -20.25 -11.79
CA PRO A 78 0.16 -21.49 -11.47
C PRO A 78 0.58 -22.31 -12.70
N ASN A 79 -0.23 -22.30 -13.77
CA ASN A 79 0.12 -22.91 -15.06
C ASN A 79 0.70 -21.87 -16.05
N TYR A 80 1.68 -21.09 -15.61
CA TYR A 80 2.24 -19.95 -16.34
C TYR A 80 2.86 -20.28 -17.71
N ARG A 81 3.17 -21.56 -17.98
CA ARG A 81 3.70 -22.02 -19.28
C ARG A 81 2.60 -22.23 -20.34
N ASP A 82 1.35 -22.35 -19.91
CA ASP A 82 0.20 -22.45 -20.80
C ASP A 82 -0.36 -21.06 -21.07
N MET A 83 -0.08 -20.53 -22.26
CA MET A 83 -0.53 -19.19 -22.62
C MET A 83 -2.06 -19.06 -22.67
N GLU A 84 -2.81 -20.12 -22.91
CA GLU A 84 -4.27 -20.04 -22.84
C GLU A 84 -4.73 -19.83 -21.39
N HIS A 85 -4.03 -20.44 -20.43
CA HIS A 85 -4.26 -20.20 -19.00
C HIS A 85 -3.84 -18.79 -18.57
N VAL A 86 -2.69 -18.30 -19.06
CA VAL A 86 -2.24 -16.91 -18.82
C VAL A 86 -3.29 -15.91 -19.31
N LYS A 87 -3.79 -16.08 -20.55
CA LYS A 87 -4.82 -15.22 -21.14
C LYS A 87 -6.17 -15.30 -20.43
N ALA A 88 -6.48 -16.43 -19.79
CA ALA A 88 -7.70 -16.58 -19.00
C ALA A 88 -7.66 -15.80 -17.67
N VAL A 89 -6.46 -15.62 -17.11
CA VAL A 89 -6.21 -14.85 -15.88
C VAL A 89 -6.00 -13.37 -16.19
N VAL A 90 -5.06 -13.04 -17.08
CA VAL A 90 -4.85 -11.68 -17.59
C VAL A 90 -5.64 -11.56 -18.87
N ARG A 91 -6.90 -11.09 -18.79
CA ARG A 91 -7.85 -11.15 -19.91
C ARG A 91 -7.67 -9.99 -20.88
N ASP A 92 -8.19 -10.16 -22.10
CA ASP A 92 -8.28 -9.09 -23.09
C ASP A 92 -8.91 -7.82 -22.48
N GLY A 93 -8.29 -6.68 -22.75
CA GLY A 93 -8.68 -5.39 -22.16
C GLY A 93 -8.15 -5.15 -20.75
N GLU A 94 -7.46 -6.12 -20.13
CA GLU A 94 -6.91 -6.00 -18.77
C GLU A 94 -5.37 -6.19 -18.71
N LEU A 95 -4.70 -6.16 -19.86
CA LEU A 95 -3.27 -6.49 -19.97
C LEU A 95 -2.39 -5.54 -19.17
N CYS A 96 -2.66 -4.23 -19.22
CA CYS A 96 -1.84 -3.21 -18.56
C CYS A 96 -2.10 -3.10 -17.05
N SER A 97 -3.15 -3.76 -16.55
CA SER A 97 -3.43 -3.93 -15.12
C SER A 97 -3.14 -5.35 -14.61
N ALA A 98 -2.61 -6.23 -15.46
CA ALA A 98 -2.44 -7.66 -15.17
C ALA A 98 -3.74 -8.37 -14.71
N GLY A 99 -4.93 -7.94 -15.16
CA GLY A 99 -6.19 -8.51 -14.69
C GLY A 99 -6.65 -8.00 -13.31
N ASP A 100 -5.93 -7.08 -12.68
CA ASP A 100 -6.31 -6.51 -11.39
C ASP A 100 -7.34 -5.37 -11.58
N ALA A 101 -8.55 -5.59 -11.06
CA ALA A 101 -9.65 -4.65 -11.14
C ALA A 101 -9.37 -3.33 -10.39
N ALA A 102 -8.51 -3.32 -9.37
CA ALA A 102 -8.12 -2.12 -8.65
C ALA A 102 -7.11 -1.26 -9.44
N LYS A 103 -6.56 -1.79 -10.53
CA LYS A 103 -5.55 -1.14 -11.38
C LYS A 103 -6.08 -0.88 -12.81
N LYS A 104 -7.38 -1.07 -13.04
CA LYS A 104 -8.02 -1.03 -14.37
C LYS A 104 -7.88 0.29 -15.12
N GLY A 105 -7.60 1.39 -14.43
CA GLY A 105 -7.30 2.70 -15.01
C GLY A 105 -6.10 2.66 -15.96
N LEU A 106 -5.16 1.73 -15.79
CA LEU A 106 -4.03 1.54 -16.72
C LEU A 106 -4.45 0.98 -18.08
N ASN A 107 -5.65 0.42 -18.20
CA ASN A 107 -6.17 -0.17 -19.44
C ASN A 107 -6.95 0.82 -20.30
N ILE A 108 -7.20 2.05 -19.82
CA ILE A 108 -8.03 3.00 -20.58
C ILE A 108 -7.37 3.33 -21.93
N PRO A 109 -8.14 3.36 -23.02
CA PRO A 109 -7.67 3.89 -24.29
C PRO A 109 -7.47 5.40 -24.15
N SER A 110 -6.30 5.90 -24.53
CA SER A 110 -6.02 7.32 -24.47
C SER A 110 -4.92 7.69 -25.45
N PRO A 111 -5.10 8.75 -26.27
CA PRO A 111 -4.01 9.26 -27.11
C PRO A 111 -2.91 9.92 -26.28
N ASN A 112 -3.20 10.26 -25.02
CA ASN A 112 -2.34 11.04 -24.14
C ASN A 112 -1.38 10.21 -23.30
N TRP A 113 -1.33 8.88 -23.49
CA TRP A 113 -0.28 8.08 -22.87
C TRP A 113 1.10 8.61 -23.31
N GLN A 114 1.95 8.92 -22.34
CA GLN A 114 3.27 9.45 -22.62
C GLN A 114 4.15 8.38 -23.25
N ARG A 115 4.67 8.69 -24.44
CA ARG A 115 5.48 7.78 -25.23
C ARG A 115 6.96 8.03 -25.01
N THR A 116 7.72 6.96 -24.83
CA THR A 116 9.18 7.01 -24.83
C THR A 116 9.69 6.91 -26.27
N ASN A 117 10.46 7.88 -26.72
CA ASN A 117 11.15 7.76 -28.01
C ASN A 117 12.26 6.70 -27.91
N VAL A 118 12.13 5.65 -28.70
CA VAL A 118 13.09 4.55 -28.75
C VAL A 118 13.70 4.48 -30.14
N THR A 119 15.01 4.25 -30.17
CA THR A 119 15.74 4.12 -31.42
C THR A 119 16.60 2.87 -31.34
N PRO A 120 16.21 1.79 -32.03
CA PRO A 120 16.98 0.56 -32.05
C PRO A 120 18.41 0.80 -32.56
N ASP A 121 19.36 0.05 -32.03
CA ASP A 121 20.76 0.09 -32.45
C ASP A 121 20.96 -0.56 -33.84
N ALA A 122 22.22 -0.69 -34.27
CA ALA A 122 22.56 -1.29 -35.55
C ALA A 122 22.12 -2.77 -35.71
N ASN A 123 21.79 -3.45 -34.62
CA ASN A 123 21.27 -4.83 -34.59
C ASN A 123 19.74 -4.86 -34.45
N ASN A 124 19.05 -3.71 -34.55
CA ASN A 124 17.64 -3.53 -34.23
C ASN A 124 17.31 -3.87 -32.77
N GLN A 125 18.23 -3.62 -31.83
CA GLN A 125 18.02 -3.89 -30.42
C GLN A 125 17.84 -2.61 -29.62
N ILE A 126 17.04 -2.69 -28.55
CA ILE A 126 17.08 -1.72 -27.46
C ILE A 126 17.50 -2.43 -26.19
N GLU A 127 18.23 -1.75 -25.31
CA GLU A 127 18.42 -2.22 -23.95
C GLU A 127 17.18 -1.85 -23.14
N LEU A 128 16.44 -2.86 -22.68
CA LEU A 128 15.37 -2.70 -21.71
C LEU A 128 15.97 -2.69 -20.29
N LEU A 129 15.55 -1.71 -19.50
CA LEU A 129 15.92 -1.57 -18.10
C LEU A 129 14.71 -1.86 -17.22
N PHE A 130 14.81 -2.89 -16.38
CA PHE A 130 13.78 -3.24 -15.41
C PHE A 130 14.34 -3.18 -13.99
N TYR A 131 13.71 -2.41 -13.11
CA TYR A 131 14.12 -2.33 -11.72
C TYR A 131 13.47 -3.44 -10.89
N GLY A 132 14.28 -4.30 -10.30
CA GLY A 132 13.85 -5.34 -9.36
C GLY A 132 13.81 -4.81 -7.93
N LYS A 133 12.67 -4.27 -7.49
CA LYS A 133 12.44 -3.89 -6.08
C LYS A 133 12.69 -5.07 -5.14
N ALA A 134 12.14 -6.22 -5.52
CA ALA A 134 12.47 -7.53 -4.99
C ALA A 134 12.85 -8.43 -6.18
N PRO A 135 14.15 -8.59 -6.49
CA PRO A 135 14.61 -9.46 -7.57
C PRO A 135 14.31 -10.92 -7.29
N HIS A 136 13.98 -11.69 -8.32
CA HIS A 136 13.69 -13.12 -8.22
C HIS A 136 14.27 -13.94 -9.35
N ASN A 137 14.86 -15.06 -8.96
CA ASN A 137 15.37 -16.10 -9.84
C ASN A 137 15.08 -17.47 -9.18
N PRO A 138 14.74 -18.52 -9.94
CA PRO A 138 14.70 -18.55 -11.40
C PRO A 138 13.47 -17.85 -11.99
N SER A 139 13.67 -17.12 -13.09
CA SER A 139 12.61 -16.44 -13.85
C SER A 139 12.89 -16.48 -15.36
N TYR A 140 11.97 -15.97 -16.17
CA TYR A 140 12.16 -15.73 -17.60
C TYR A 140 11.36 -14.51 -18.08
N TRP A 141 11.64 -14.06 -19.30
CA TRP A 141 11.11 -12.83 -19.85
C TRP A 141 10.53 -13.06 -21.24
N GLU A 142 9.40 -12.42 -21.51
CA GLU A 142 8.76 -12.36 -22.83
C GLU A 142 8.47 -10.90 -23.17
N PHE A 143 8.81 -10.51 -24.39
CA PHE A 143 8.61 -9.15 -24.89
C PHE A 143 7.69 -9.20 -26.09
N TYR A 144 6.57 -8.49 -26.00
CA TYR A 144 5.58 -8.41 -27.05
C TYR A 144 5.45 -6.98 -27.55
N LEU A 145 5.12 -6.83 -28.82
CA LEU A 145 4.86 -5.53 -29.44
C LEU A 145 3.46 -5.52 -30.02
N THR A 146 2.74 -4.41 -29.92
CA THR A 146 1.48 -4.26 -30.67
C THR A 146 1.71 -4.45 -32.15
N LYS A 147 0.80 -5.07 -32.88
CA LYS A 147 0.87 -5.20 -34.34
C LYS A 147 0.65 -3.82 -34.99
N PRO A 148 1.15 -3.59 -36.22
CA PRO A 148 0.90 -2.33 -36.94
C PRO A 148 -0.58 -2.00 -37.14
N THR A 149 -1.47 -2.99 -37.06
CA THR A 149 -2.92 -2.85 -37.20
C THR A 149 -3.66 -2.56 -35.89
N TYR A 150 -2.94 -2.40 -34.78
CA TYR A 150 -3.55 -2.11 -33.48
C TYR A 150 -4.27 -0.75 -33.50
N ASP A 151 -5.49 -0.75 -32.98
CA ASP A 151 -6.38 0.42 -32.87
C ASP A 151 -6.31 0.95 -31.43
N ASP A 152 -5.51 2.00 -31.21
CA ASP A 152 -5.24 2.58 -29.89
C ASP A 152 -6.43 3.30 -29.24
N SER A 153 -7.55 3.40 -29.96
CA SER A 153 -8.84 3.84 -29.42
C SER A 153 -9.56 2.75 -28.62
N LYS A 154 -9.04 1.51 -28.59
CA LYS A 154 -9.60 0.36 -27.87
C LYS A 154 -8.63 -0.18 -26.81
N PRO A 155 -9.15 -0.86 -25.77
CA PRO A 155 -8.28 -1.52 -24.80
C PRO A 155 -7.43 -2.60 -25.47
N LEU A 156 -6.17 -2.71 -25.04
CA LEU A 156 -5.21 -3.68 -25.58
C LEU A 156 -5.68 -5.12 -25.34
N THR A 157 -5.59 -5.97 -26.36
CA THR A 157 -5.89 -7.41 -26.28
C THR A 157 -4.66 -8.26 -26.62
N TRP A 158 -4.67 -9.54 -26.26
CA TRP A 158 -3.61 -10.47 -26.67
C TRP A 158 -3.54 -10.66 -28.18
N SER A 159 -4.66 -10.47 -28.88
CA SER A 159 -4.71 -10.58 -30.34
C SER A 159 -4.02 -9.41 -31.04
N ASP A 160 -3.85 -8.28 -30.35
CA ASP A 160 -3.12 -7.11 -30.82
C ASP A 160 -1.61 -7.28 -30.69
N LEU A 161 -1.13 -8.24 -29.92
CA LEU A 161 0.29 -8.43 -29.62
C LEU A 161 0.95 -9.49 -30.52
N GLU A 162 2.24 -9.29 -30.79
CA GLU A 162 3.16 -10.30 -31.32
C GLU A 162 4.36 -10.46 -30.39
N LEU A 163 4.78 -11.69 -30.12
CA LEU A 163 6.01 -11.96 -29.36
C LEU A 163 7.21 -11.62 -30.26
N ILE A 164 8.04 -10.67 -29.83
CA ILE A 164 9.19 -10.20 -30.61
C ILE A 164 10.51 -10.78 -30.11
N ASP A 165 10.64 -11.04 -28.81
CA ASP A 165 11.86 -11.58 -28.21
C ASP A 165 11.59 -12.25 -26.86
N THR A 166 12.56 -13.01 -26.36
CA THR A 166 12.53 -13.66 -25.04
C THR A 166 13.90 -13.62 -24.39
N ALA A 167 13.94 -13.61 -23.05
CA ALA A 167 15.16 -13.83 -22.30
C ALA A 167 14.96 -14.89 -21.22
N GLY A 168 16.03 -15.63 -20.91
CA GLY A 168 16.03 -16.67 -19.88
C GLY A 168 16.17 -16.11 -18.47
N ASP A 169 16.88 -16.84 -17.61
CA ASP A 169 17.14 -16.41 -16.24
C ASP A 169 18.22 -15.31 -16.20
N VAL A 170 17.77 -14.06 -16.21
CA VAL A 170 18.64 -12.86 -16.14
C VAL A 170 18.81 -12.46 -14.68
N TYR A 171 20.00 -12.02 -14.29
CA TYR A 171 20.29 -11.52 -12.94
C TYR A 171 20.40 -10.00 -12.94
N VAL A 172 20.07 -9.39 -11.81
CA VAL A 172 20.23 -7.95 -11.63
C VAL A 172 21.69 -7.53 -11.52
N ASP A 173 21.99 -6.29 -11.91
CA ASP A 173 23.24 -5.59 -11.62
C ASP A 173 23.32 -5.12 -10.15
N ALA A 174 24.37 -4.37 -9.82
CA ALA A 174 24.61 -3.87 -8.46
C ALA A 174 23.50 -2.90 -7.99
N GLU A 175 22.83 -2.26 -8.94
CA GLU A 175 21.73 -1.30 -8.73
C GLU A 175 20.36 -1.98 -8.75
N LYS A 176 20.31 -3.32 -8.73
CA LYS A 176 19.10 -4.13 -8.79
C LYS A 176 18.33 -4.02 -10.11
N ARG A 177 19.01 -3.73 -11.22
CA ARG A 177 18.37 -3.64 -12.54
C ARG A 177 18.68 -4.86 -13.39
N TYR A 178 17.65 -5.39 -14.04
CA TYR A 178 17.82 -6.31 -15.15
C TYR A 178 18.04 -5.49 -16.42
N ARG A 179 19.15 -5.77 -17.12
CA ARG A 179 19.48 -5.17 -18.41
C ARG A 179 19.34 -6.23 -19.49
N ILE A 180 18.43 -6.02 -20.42
CA ILE A 180 18.07 -7.04 -21.41
C ILE A 180 18.07 -6.42 -22.79
N GLN A 181 18.85 -6.97 -23.72
CA GLN A 181 18.78 -6.57 -25.12
C GLN A 181 17.54 -7.19 -25.76
N VAL A 182 16.62 -6.36 -26.23
CA VAL A 182 15.36 -6.75 -26.85
C VAL A 182 15.43 -6.42 -28.33
N THR A 183 15.28 -7.43 -29.18
CA THR A 183 15.35 -7.31 -30.63
C THR A 183 13.97 -6.96 -31.21
N PHE A 184 13.91 -5.88 -31.96
CA PHE A 184 12.69 -5.41 -32.64
C PHE A 184 12.69 -5.89 -34.10
N PRO A 185 11.53 -6.20 -34.69
CA PRO A 185 11.46 -6.48 -36.11
C PRO A 185 11.83 -5.23 -36.92
N ALA A 186 12.70 -5.41 -37.92
CA ALA A 186 13.35 -4.30 -38.63
C ALA A 186 12.40 -3.41 -39.47
N ASP A 187 11.20 -3.90 -39.77
CA ASP A 187 10.16 -3.19 -40.51
C ASP A 187 9.23 -2.36 -39.61
N ARG A 188 9.42 -2.41 -38.29
CA ARG A 188 8.59 -1.68 -37.32
C ARG A 188 9.03 -0.22 -37.20
N SER A 189 8.06 0.68 -37.19
CA SER A 189 8.24 2.11 -36.95
C SER A 189 6.96 2.74 -36.40
N GLY A 190 7.07 3.95 -35.84
CA GLY A 190 5.93 4.69 -35.30
C GLY A 190 5.52 4.26 -33.90
N ASP A 191 4.31 4.65 -33.51
CA ASP A 191 3.80 4.43 -32.16
C ASP A 191 3.42 2.97 -31.93
N ALA A 192 3.77 2.45 -30.76
CA ALA A 192 3.47 1.08 -30.34
C ALA A 192 3.40 0.97 -28.82
N VAL A 193 2.87 -0.15 -28.33
CA VAL A 193 3.03 -0.56 -26.92
C VAL A 193 3.98 -1.75 -26.89
N LEU A 194 5.08 -1.60 -26.15
CA LEU A 194 5.94 -2.71 -25.74
C LEU A 194 5.34 -3.30 -24.47
N TYR A 195 4.97 -4.57 -24.52
CA TYR A 195 4.41 -5.31 -23.40
C TYR A 195 5.42 -6.32 -22.88
N THR A 196 5.90 -6.07 -21.66
CA THR A 196 6.92 -6.88 -21.01
C THR A 196 6.29 -7.79 -19.98
N ARG A 197 6.57 -9.09 -20.06
CA ARG A 197 6.20 -10.08 -19.05
C ARG A 197 7.45 -10.64 -18.38
N TRP A 198 7.58 -10.43 -17.08
CA TRP A 198 8.57 -11.09 -16.23
C TRP A 198 7.90 -12.19 -15.43
N GLN A 199 8.24 -13.45 -15.69
CA GLN A 199 7.58 -14.61 -15.10
C GLN A 199 8.50 -15.36 -14.15
N ARG A 200 8.07 -15.53 -12.90
CA ARG A 200 8.77 -16.41 -11.95
C ARG A 200 8.56 -17.88 -12.31
N ILE A 201 9.58 -18.70 -12.01
CA ILE A 201 9.52 -20.14 -12.15
C ILE A 201 9.37 -20.76 -10.75
N ASP A 202 8.14 -20.75 -10.24
CA ASP A 202 7.76 -21.41 -9.00
C ASP A 202 6.27 -21.82 -8.99
N VAL A 203 5.83 -22.39 -7.87
CA VAL A 203 4.47 -22.93 -7.73
C VAL A 203 3.36 -21.89 -7.67
N ALA A 204 3.66 -20.66 -7.25
CA ALA A 204 2.69 -19.57 -7.26
C ALA A 204 2.50 -19.05 -8.69
N GLY A 205 3.57 -19.07 -9.48
CA GLY A 205 3.54 -18.68 -10.88
C GLY A 205 3.23 -17.20 -11.06
N GLU A 206 3.65 -16.36 -10.12
CA GLU A 206 3.48 -14.92 -10.19
C GLU A 206 4.26 -14.34 -11.39
N GLY A 207 3.55 -13.59 -12.24
CA GLY A 207 4.12 -12.85 -13.36
C GLY A 207 3.82 -11.37 -13.25
N PHE A 208 4.73 -10.53 -13.75
CA PHE A 208 4.64 -9.06 -13.77
C PHE A 208 4.48 -8.61 -15.21
N TYR A 209 3.53 -7.71 -15.46
CA TYR A 209 3.08 -7.33 -16.79
C TYR A 209 3.13 -5.81 -16.91
N ASN A 210 3.90 -5.28 -17.85
CA ASN A 210 4.16 -3.85 -17.95
C ASN A 210 3.91 -3.38 -19.39
N CYS A 211 3.05 -2.38 -19.55
CA CYS A 211 2.85 -1.69 -20.82
C CYS A 211 3.73 -0.45 -20.86
N SER A 212 4.60 -0.35 -21.86
CA SER A 212 5.39 0.85 -22.15
C SER A 212 4.96 1.42 -23.49
N ASP A 213 4.39 2.63 -23.49
CA ASP A 213 4.05 3.35 -24.72
C ASP A 213 5.33 3.94 -25.32
N ILE A 214 5.55 3.68 -26.60
CA ILE A 214 6.80 4.03 -27.30
C ILE A 214 6.52 4.62 -28.67
N THR A 215 7.50 5.37 -29.17
CA THR A 215 7.58 5.77 -30.58
C THR A 215 8.91 5.28 -31.15
N LEU A 216 8.85 4.34 -32.09
CA LEU A 216 10.01 3.76 -32.78
C LEU A 216 10.45 4.67 -33.93
N ASN A 217 11.63 5.29 -33.77
CA ASN A 217 12.24 6.14 -34.79
C ASN A 217 13.31 5.38 -35.60
N GLY A 218 13.45 5.71 -36.89
CA GLY A 218 14.32 4.97 -37.82
C GLY A 218 15.80 5.38 -37.86
N THR A 219 16.26 6.33 -37.04
CA THR A 219 17.66 6.81 -37.10
C THR A 219 18.16 7.37 -35.76
N GLY A 220 19.21 6.75 -35.18
CA GLY A 220 19.90 7.20 -33.96
C GLY A 220 20.03 6.09 -32.90
N THR A 221 20.73 6.35 -31.81
CA THR A 221 20.63 5.54 -30.59
C THR A 221 20.17 6.45 -29.47
N THR A 222 19.13 6.06 -28.74
CA THR A 222 18.82 6.60 -27.41
C THR A 222 19.11 5.49 -26.41
N PRO A 223 20.37 5.36 -25.95
CA PRO A 223 20.69 4.44 -24.87
C PRO A 223 19.81 4.74 -23.66
N PRO A 224 19.44 3.75 -22.84
CA PRO A 224 18.90 4.02 -21.53
C PRO A 224 19.92 4.89 -20.80
N THR A 225 19.54 6.11 -20.44
CA THR A 225 20.27 6.78 -19.37
C THR A 225 19.81 6.10 -18.11
N ASP A 226 20.73 5.44 -17.41
CA ASP A 226 20.49 5.05 -16.03
C ASP A 226 19.87 6.27 -15.34
N PRO A 227 18.74 6.12 -14.64
CA PRO A 227 18.24 7.18 -13.78
C PRO A 227 19.43 7.65 -12.98
N VAL A 228 19.90 8.87 -13.26
CA VAL A 228 20.88 9.52 -12.40
C VAL A 228 20.14 9.54 -11.08
N ASP A 229 20.64 8.79 -10.10
CA ASP A 229 20.12 8.81 -8.74
C ASP A 229 19.96 10.29 -8.44
N PRO A 230 18.74 10.84 -8.34
CA PRO A 230 18.59 12.26 -8.17
C PRO A 230 19.32 12.54 -6.88
N THR A 231 20.47 13.21 -6.98
CA THR A 231 21.13 13.76 -5.81
C THR A 231 20.05 14.54 -5.11
N GLU A 232 19.72 14.09 -3.90
CA GLU A 232 18.76 14.71 -3.00
C GLU A 232 18.76 16.22 -3.27
N PRO A 233 17.72 16.78 -3.90
CA PRO A 233 17.67 18.22 -4.09
C PRO A 233 17.56 18.79 -2.68
N GLY A 234 18.69 19.28 -2.15
CA GLY A 234 18.92 19.58 -0.73
C GLY A 234 17.68 20.06 0.01
N ASN A 235 16.94 19.10 0.55
CA ASN A 235 15.76 19.32 1.38
C ASN A 235 16.25 18.96 2.78
N ASN A 236 16.50 20.02 3.55
CA ASN A 236 17.17 19.96 4.86
C ASN A 236 16.20 19.48 5.97
N LEU A 237 15.30 18.52 5.72
CA LEU A 237 14.38 18.08 6.76
C LEU A 237 15.02 17.00 7.65
N THR A 238 15.09 17.30 8.94
CA THR A 238 15.55 16.42 10.01
C THR A 238 14.36 15.67 10.61
N SER A 239 14.50 14.36 10.78
CA SER A 239 13.53 13.54 11.50
C SER A 239 13.54 13.86 13.00
N LEU A 240 12.39 14.26 13.53
CA LEU A 240 12.16 14.48 14.96
C LEU A 240 11.67 13.22 15.69
N GLY A 241 11.30 12.17 14.95
CA GLY A 241 10.84 10.89 15.48
C GLY A 241 9.54 10.39 14.83
N TYR A 242 9.07 9.22 15.28
CA TYR A 242 7.84 8.60 14.76
C TYR A 242 6.60 9.41 15.10
N PHE A 243 5.75 9.64 14.09
CA PHE A 243 4.51 10.40 14.24
C PHE A 243 3.55 9.77 15.24
N VAL A 244 3.24 8.48 15.05
CA VAL A 244 2.48 7.69 16.03
C VAL A 244 3.45 6.87 16.88
N GLN A 245 3.54 7.21 18.16
CA GLN A 245 4.46 6.54 19.09
C GLN A 245 3.90 5.20 19.58
N GLN A 246 4.78 4.26 19.92
CA GLN A 246 4.36 3.02 20.57
C GLN A 246 3.64 3.33 21.89
N GLY A 247 2.49 2.70 22.11
CA GLY A 247 1.68 2.93 23.30
C GLY A 247 0.79 4.18 23.27
N PHE A 248 0.59 4.80 22.10
CA PHE A 248 -0.32 5.94 21.92
C PHE A 248 -1.78 5.65 22.37
N GLY A 249 -2.16 4.37 22.41
CA GLY A 249 -3.43 3.89 22.94
C GLY A 249 -4.50 3.70 21.87
N PRO A 250 -5.58 2.97 22.18
CA PRO A 250 -6.70 2.84 21.27
C PRO A 250 -7.40 4.19 21.11
N VAL A 251 -7.63 4.56 19.86
CA VAL A 251 -8.36 5.78 19.47
C VAL A 251 -9.82 5.40 19.26
N GLU A 252 -10.71 6.01 20.03
CA GLU A 252 -12.13 5.63 20.10
C GLU A 252 -13.02 6.80 19.69
N ALA A 253 -14.23 6.50 19.20
CA ALA A 253 -15.20 7.53 18.86
C ALA A 253 -15.53 8.39 20.10
N GLY A 254 -15.50 9.72 19.92
CA GLY A 254 -15.62 10.71 20.98
C GLY A 254 -14.28 11.32 21.42
N ASP A 255 -13.16 10.66 21.11
CA ASP A 255 -11.83 11.21 21.39
C ASP A 255 -11.52 12.41 20.51
N THR A 256 -10.46 13.15 20.84
CA THR A 256 -9.88 14.19 19.98
C THR A 256 -8.38 13.97 19.88
N ILE A 257 -7.86 13.90 18.66
CA ILE A 257 -6.42 13.92 18.41
C ILE A 257 -5.99 15.37 18.27
N ARG A 258 -4.93 15.77 18.96
CA ARG A 258 -4.33 17.10 18.85
C ARG A 258 -2.87 16.99 18.44
N PHE A 259 -2.48 17.70 17.40
CA PHE A 259 -1.10 17.73 16.89
C PHE A 259 -0.54 19.14 16.95
N ARG A 260 0.63 19.28 17.58
CA ARG A 260 1.30 20.55 17.81
C ARG A 260 2.75 20.50 17.38
N THR A 261 3.26 21.62 16.87
CA THR A 261 4.68 21.80 16.55
C THR A 261 5.23 23.07 17.18
N PHE A 262 6.54 23.06 17.48
CA PHE A 262 7.22 24.15 18.16
C PHE A 262 8.53 24.49 17.44
N ASN A 263 8.85 25.78 17.37
CA ASN A 263 10.10 26.25 16.79
C ASN A 263 11.30 25.99 17.71
N ALA A 264 12.51 26.27 17.23
CA ALA A 264 13.76 26.11 17.99
C ALA A 264 13.82 26.87 19.34
N THR A 265 12.95 27.86 19.55
CA THR A 265 12.82 28.63 20.81
C THR A 265 11.71 28.12 21.73
N GLY A 266 10.99 27.06 21.32
CA GLY A 266 9.87 26.48 22.07
C GLY A 266 8.52 27.19 21.86
N ASN A 267 8.41 28.11 20.89
CA ASN A 267 7.13 28.74 20.57
C ASN A 267 6.30 27.82 19.68
N GLU A 268 5.02 27.67 19.99
CA GLU A 268 4.07 26.90 19.18
C GLU A 268 3.89 27.54 17.79
N ILE A 269 3.97 26.73 16.73
CA ILE A 269 3.83 27.15 15.33
C ILE A 269 2.49 26.68 14.78
N VAL A 270 2.15 25.40 15.03
CA VAL A 270 0.92 24.77 14.56
C VAL A 270 0.24 24.10 15.73
N ASP A 271 -1.09 24.23 15.80
CA ASP A 271 -1.96 23.53 16.72
C ASP A 271 -3.26 23.16 16.00
N ILE A 272 -3.39 21.88 15.65
CA ILE A 272 -4.55 21.34 14.94
C ILE A 272 -5.19 20.23 15.77
N SER A 273 -6.50 20.05 15.60
CA SER A 273 -7.26 19.02 16.30
C SER A 273 -8.21 18.31 15.35
N LEU A 274 -8.29 16.98 15.48
CA LEU A 274 -9.18 16.10 14.74
C LEU A 274 -10.15 15.41 15.72
N PRO A 275 -11.45 15.70 15.68
CA PRO A 275 -12.44 14.94 16.43
C PRO A 275 -12.57 13.52 15.86
N ILE A 276 -12.66 12.54 16.75
CA ILE A 276 -12.79 11.13 16.38
C ILE A 276 -14.26 10.73 16.40
N SER A 277 -14.70 10.19 15.27
CA SER A 277 -16.00 9.56 15.08
C SER A 277 -15.82 8.07 14.83
N ALA A 278 -16.92 7.32 14.81
CA ALA A 278 -16.87 5.89 14.45
C ALA A 278 -16.26 5.64 13.05
N ASN A 279 -16.30 6.63 12.16
CA ASN A 279 -15.88 6.50 10.77
C ASN A 279 -14.37 6.69 10.55
N ASN A 280 -13.65 7.30 11.50
CA ASN A 280 -12.23 7.61 11.32
C ASN A 280 -11.30 7.00 12.39
N THR A 281 -11.80 6.09 13.22
CA THR A 281 -10.98 5.39 14.23
C THR A 281 -9.77 4.64 13.64
N THR A 282 -9.82 4.24 12.36
CA THR A 282 -8.72 3.58 11.65
C THR A 282 -7.93 4.49 10.71
N THR A 283 -8.47 5.66 10.35
CA THR A 283 -7.89 6.58 9.35
C THR A 283 -7.41 7.91 9.95
N TRP A 284 -7.66 8.18 11.24
CA TRP A 284 -7.35 9.44 11.90
C TRP A 284 -5.91 9.92 11.71
N ALA A 285 -4.94 8.99 11.69
CA ALA A 285 -3.53 9.33 11.59
C ALA A 285 -3.20 9.93 10.22
N ALA A 286 -3.75 9.36 9.15
CA ALA A 286 -3.66 9.94 7.81
C ALA A 286 -4.41 11.27 7.76
N GLU A 287 -5.63 11.34 8.30
CA GLU A 287 -6.45 12.56 8.26
C GLU A 287 -5.79 13.77 8.93
N ILE A 288 -5.20 13.59 10.12
CA ILE A 288 -4.54 14.71 10.83
C ILE A 288 -3.15 15.02 10.25
N ALA A 289 -2.44 14.03 9.70
CA ALA A 289 -1.22 14.26 8.94
C ALA A 289 -1.50 15.07 7.66
N ASP A 290 -2.56 14.74 6.94
CA ASP A 290 -3.00 15.48 5.75
C ASP A 290 -3.39 16.91 6.10
N GLN A 291 -4.15 17.12 7.19
CA GLN A 291 -4.46 18.47 7.68
C GLN A 291 -3.20 19.28 8.01
N PHE A 292 -2.20 18.64 8.61
CA PHE A 292 -0.93 19.29 8.93
C PHE A 292 -0.15 19.62 7.65
N ASN A 293 0.10 18.62 6.80
CA ASN A 293 0.89 18.71 5.58
C ASN A 293 0.31 19.74 4.60
N ALA A 294 -1.03 19.84 4.50
CA ALA A 294 -1.70 20.82 3.66
C ALA A 294 -1.47 22.28 4.10
N GLN A 295 -1.06 22.51 5.35
CA GLN A 295 -0.75 23.84 5.88
C GLN A 295 0.73 24.24 5.72
N GLN A 296 1.61 23.29 5.37
CA GLN A 296 3.05 23.53 5.29
C GLN A 296 3.51 23.79 3.85
N THR A 297 4.41 24.74 3.68
CA THR A 297 5.16 24.92 2.43
C THR A 297 6.61 24.51 2.64
N GLY A 298 6.92 23.22 2.45
CA GLY A 298 8.30 22.71 2.30
C GLY A 298 9.17 22.61 3.56
N ASP A 299 8.76 23.21 4.68
CA ASP A 299 9.57 23.24 5.92
C ASP A 299 9.23 22.15 6.93
N TRP A 300 8.05 21.55 6.84
CA TRP A 300 7.59 20.52 7.77
C TRP A 300 6.80 19.47 7.03
N TYR A 301 6.91 18.22 7.48
CA TYR A 301 6.16 17.12 6.90
C TYR A 301 5.91 15.99 7.90
N VAL A 302 4.76 15.33 7.79
CA VAL A 302 4.48 14.06 8.46
C VAL A 302 4.39 12.96 7.42
N GLY A 303 5.34 12.04 7.43
CA GLY A 303 5.43 10.97 6.45
C GLY A 303 6.77 10.23 6.44
N ILE A 304 7.01 9.47 5.38
CA ILE A 304 8.29 8.84 5.07
C ILE A 304 8.82 9.40 3.74
N TRP A 305 10.13 9.42 3.58
CA TRP A 305 10.75 9.80 2.31
C TRP A 305 10.51 8.70 1.28
N HIS A 306 9.87 9.06 0.17
CA HIS A 306 9.78 8.19 -1.00
C HIS A 306 10.86 8.62 -2.00
N GLN A 307 12.04 7.98 -1.90
CA GLN A 307 13.20 8.23 -2.77
C GLN A 307 12.82 8.27 -4.24
N GLU A 308 11.87 7.44 -4.63
CA GLU A 308 11.48 7.27 -6.01
C GLU A 308 10.44 8.32 -6.49
N MET A 309 9.76 9.02 -5.57
CA MET A 309 8.85 10.15 -5.85
C MET A 309 9.51 11.50 -5.60
N ASN A 310 10.71 11.49 -5.02
CA ASN A 310 11.39 12.69 -4.55
C ASN A 310 10.49 13.56 -3.65
N HIS A 311 9.66 12.92 -2.84
CA HIS A 311 8.66 13.58 -2.00
C HIS A 311 8.45 12.79 -0.71
N TYR A 312 8.12 13.49 0.37
CA TYR A 312 7.65 12.84 1.58
C TYR A 312 6.16 12.51 1.42
N MET A 313 5.71 11.36 1.91
CA MET A 313 4.29 11.03 1.92
C MET A 313 3.91 10.27 3.18
N PHE A 314 2.65 10.40 3.57
CA PHE A 314 2.10 9.56 4.62
C PHE A 314 1.86 8.13 4.12
N ASP A 315 2.47 7.14 4.79
CA ASP A 315 2.20 5.73 4.56
C ASP A 315 1.00 5.29 5.42
N SER A 316 -0.18 5.22 4.79
CA SER A 316 -1.43 4.76 5.43
C SER A 316 -1.46 3.26 5.68
N ASN A 317 -0.63 2.46 4.99
CA ASN A 317 -0.53 1.02 5.21
C ASN A 317 0.35 0.68 6.41
N ASN A 318 1.31 1.56 6.72
CA ASN A 318 2.18 1.45 7.89
C ASN A 318 2.24 2.77 8.67
N VAL A 319 1.14 3.06 9.37
CA VAL A 319 0.99 4.26 10.22
C VAL A 319 2.19 4.49 11.15
N ASN A 320 2.80 3.42 11.66
CA ASN A 320 3.91 3.47 12.62
C ASN A 320 5.28 3.74 11.97
N ALA A 321 5.40 3.69 10.64
CA ALA A 321 6.64 4.04 9.93
C ALA A 321 6.78 5.55 9.71
N ASN A 322 5.66 6.29 9.72
CA ASN A 322 5.64 7.73 9.49
C ASN A 322 6.41 8.51 10.55
N GLN A 323 7.11 9.54 10.11
CA GLN A 323 7.93 10.41 10.95
C GLN A 323 7.46 11.85 10.86
N VAL A 324 7.77 12.64 11.88
CA VAL A 324 7.66 14.09 11.85
C VAL A 324 9.00 14.66 11.43
N LEU A 325 8.99 15.47 10.37
CA LEU A 325 10.17 16.01 9.70
C LEU A 325 10.10 17.53 9.77
N ALA A 326 11.21 18.18 10.13
CA ALA A 326 11.31 19.62 10.38
C ALA A 326 12.65 20.20 9.88
N PRO A 327 12.85 21.53 9.78
CA PRO A 327 14.05 22.09 9.17
C PRO A 327 15.36 21.83 9.94
N SER A 328 15.27 21.50 11.24
CA SER A 328 16.42 21.08 12.05
C SER A 328 15.98 20.26 13.27
N ALA A 329 16.94 19.65 13.97
CA ALA A 329 16.69 18.90 15.21
C ALA A 329 16.27 19.78 16.41
N ASP A 330 16.37 21.11 16.30
CA ASP A 330 16.03 22.02 17.41
C ASP A 330 14.52 22.24 17.55
N PHE A 331 13.75 21.87 16.53
CA PHE A 331 12.30 21.89 16.56
C PHE A 331 11.74 20.72 17.37
N SER A 332 10.47 20.82 17.77
CA SER A 332 9.79 19.72 18.48
C SER A 332 8.33 19.61 18.09
N TYR A 333 7.70 18.48 18.41
CA TYR A 333 6.28 18.25 18.18
C TYR A 333 5.64 17.53 19.36
N ALA A 334 4.31 17.59 19.43
CA ALA A 334 3.52 16.82 20.37
C ALA A 334 2.26 16.30 19.68
N LEU A 335 2.08 14.98 19.66
CA LEU A 335 0.83 14.32 19.30
C LEU A 335 0.13 13.89 20.59
N SER A 336 -1.14 14.23 20.75
CA SER A 336 -1.91 13.97 21.98
C SER A 336 -3.24 13.31 21.66
N LEU A 337 -3.57 12.24 22.40
CA LEU A 337 -4.90 11.64 22.45
C LEU A 337 -5.65 12.22 23.64
N ILE A 338 -6.65 13.06 23.37
CA ILE A 338 -7.56 13.61 24.38
C ILE A 338 -8.77 12.70 24.40
N LYS A 339 -8.97 11.96 25.50
CA LYS A 339 -10.13 11.10 25.65
C LYS A 339 -11.41 11.92 25.72
N ALA A 340 -12.48 11.38 25.15
CA ALA A 340 -13.82 11.94 25.32
C ALA A 340 -14.06 12.22 26.81
N ASP A 341 -14.68 13.37 27.13
CA ASP A 341 -15.27 13.57 28.46
C ASP A 341 -16.40 12.54 28.59
N VAL A 342 -16.06 11.35 29.10
CA VAL A 342 -17.05 10.46 29.65
C VAL A 342 -17.63 11.23 30.83
N THR A 343 -18.83 11.79 30.64
CA THR A 343 -19.68 12.03 31.80
C THR A 343 -19.62 10.74 32.61
N PRO A 344 -19.19 10.79 33.89
CA PRO A 344 -19.27 9.61 34.74
C PRO A 344 -20.66 9.01 34.55
N PRO A 345 -20.80 7.67 34.52
CA PRO A 345 -22.13 7.07 34.51
C PRO A 345 -22.94 7.82 35.57
N VAL A 346 -24.08 8.38 35.19
CA VAL A 346 -24.93 9.12 36.12
C VAL A 346 -25.07 8.25 37.35
N GLU A 347 -24.50 8.69 38.47
CA GLU A 347 -24.60 7.99 39.75
C GLU A 347 -26.09 7.69 39.94
N PRO A 348 -26.48 6.40 40.00
CA PRO A 348 -27.89 6.07 40.08
C PRO A 348 -28.44 6.74 41.35
N THR A 349 -29.43 7.61 41.19
CA THR A 349 -30.03 8.32 42.34
C THR A 349 -30.70 7.38 43.35
N ASN A 350 -30.80 6.09 43.02
CA ASN A 350 -31.40 5.02 43.80
C ASN A 350 -30.40 3.92 44.21
N LEU A 351 -29.14 4.25 44.52
CA LEU A 351 -28.21 3.26 45.08
C LEU A 351 -28.78 2.56 46.32
N TRP A 352 -28.56 1.25 46.42
CA TRP A 352 -28.93 0.49 47.62
C TRP A 352 -28.08 0.93 48.82
N ASP A 353 -28.74 1.17 49.95
CA ASP A 353 -28.17 1.54 51.24
C ASP A 353 -28.56 0.49 52.29
N LYS A 354 -27.55 -0.11 52.93
CA LYS A 354 -27.70 -1.14 53.96
C LYS A 354 -28.55 -0.70 55.15
N THR A 355 -28.62 0.61 55.41
CA THR A 355 -29.33 1.19 56.56
C THR A 355 -30.73 1.68 56.20
N ALA A 356 -31.07 1.75 54.92
CA ALA A 356 -32.39 2.15 54.46
C ALA A 356 -33.42 1.03 54.66
N VAL A 357 -34.69 1.43 54.65
CA VAL A 357 -35.85 0.54 54.64
C VAL A 357 -36.48 0.63 53.26
N TYR A 358 -36.71 -0.54 52.66
CA TYR A 358 -37.35 -0.67 51.36
C TYR A 358 -38.67 -1.45 51.51
N ASN A 359 -39.72 -1.00 50.85
CA ASN A 359 -41.02 -1.65 50.78
C ASN A 359 -41.20 -2.39 49.46
N GLN A 360 -42.26 -3.19 49.36
CA GLN A 360 -42.61 -3.86 48.11
C GLN A 360 -42.72 -2.85 46.96
N GLY A 361 -42.00 -3.11 45.87
CA GLY A 361 -41.98 -2.30 44.66
C GLY A 361 -40.89 -1.23 44.62
N ASP A 362 -40.15 -1.00 45.71
CA ASP A 362 -39.01 -0.08 45.70
C ASP A 362 -37.89 -0.65 44.81
N VAL A 363 -37.31 0.21 43.96
CA VAL A 363 -36.26 -0.16 42.99
C VAL A 363 -34.95 0.50 43.38
N VAL A 364 -33.90 -0.31 43.51
CA VAL A 364 -32.54 0.15 43.82
C VAL A 364 -31.54 -0.30 42.77
N THR A 365 -30.47 0.46 42.59
CA THR A 365 -29.32 0.06 41.77
C THR A 365 -28.23 -0.52 42.67
N HIS A 366 -27.75 -1.73 42.34
CA HIS A 366 -26.63 -2.38 43.02
C HIS A 366 -25.82 -3.24 42.04
N ASN A 367 -24.49 -3.07 42.04
CA ASN A 367 -23.56 -3.72 41.10
C ASN A 367 -23.97 -3.57 39.61
N GLY A 368 -24.46 -2.38 39.23
CA GLY A 368 -24.83 -2.06 37.84
C GLY A 368 -26.11 -2.71 37.35
N LYS A 369 -26.95 -3.25 38.25
CA LYS A 369 -28.28 -3.81 37.93
C LYS A 369 -29.36 -3.17 38.80
N GLU A 370 -30.55 -3.02 38.26
CA GLU A 370 -31.74 -2.66 39.03
C GLU A 370 -32.32 -3.88 39.73
N TRP A 371 -32.79 -3.66 40.96
CA TRP A 371 -33.37 -4.69 41.81
C TRP A 371 -34.65 -4.17 42.42
N THR A 372 -35.72 -4.96 42.33
CA THR A 372 -37.04 -4.61 42.89
C THR A 372 -37.29 -5.39 44.17
N ALA A 373 -37.55 -4.70 45.27
CA ALA A 373 -37.92 -5.29 46.54
C ALA A 373 -39.30 -5.97 46.43
N GLN A 374 -39.37 -7.26 46.78
CA GLN A 374 -40.60 -8.04 46.70
C GLN A 374 -41.48 -7.89 47.94
N TRP A 375 -40.90 -7.47 49.07
CA TRP A 375 -41.56 -7.16 50.34
C TRP A 375 -40.65 -6.25 51.17
N TRP A 376 -41.10 -5.88 52.37
CA TRP A 376 -40.34 -5.04 53.31
C TRP A 376 -38.96 -5.64 53.62
N THR A 377 -37.90 -4.83 53.51
CA THR A 377 -36.53 -5.25 53.86
C THR A 377 -35.69 -4.09 54.36
N SER A 378 -34.66 -4.44 55.14
CA SER A 378 -33.57 -3.56 55.54
C SER A 378 -32.30 -4.38 55.75
N GLY A 379 -31.18 -3.92 55.20
CA GLY A 379 -29.88 -4.56 55.35
C GLY A 379 -29.60 -5.80 54.51
N GLU A 380 -30.59 -6.37 53.80
CA GLU A 380 -30.39 -7.49 52.87
C GLU A 380 -29.87 -6.97 51.52
N GLU A 381 -28.72 -7.46 51.09
CA GLU A 381 -28.00 -6.98 49.90
C GLU A 381 -28.57 -7.59 48.60
N PRO A 382 -28.88 -6.79 47.56
CA PRO A 382 -29.37 -7.30 46.29
C PRO A 382 -28.39 -8.30 45.62
N GLY A 383 -28.94 -9.40 45.09
CA GLY A 383 -28.15 -10.46 44.46
C GLY A 383 -27.56 -11.52 45.38
N THR A 384 -27.71 -11.39 46.71
CA THR A 384 -27.14 -12.37 47.68
C THR A 384 -28.14 -13.42 48.17
N THR A 385 -29.44 -13.20 47.97
CA THR A 385 -30.51 -13.99 48.62
C THR A 385 -31.14 -15.07 47.72
N GLY A 386 -30.61 -15.28 46.51
CA GLY A 386 -30.97 -16.39 45.61
C GLY A 386 -32.40 -16.34 45.04
N GLN A 387 -32.86 -17.47 44.48
CA GLN A 387 -34.16 -17.56 43.79
C GLN A 387 -35.39 -17.42 44.70
N TRP A 388 -35.22 -17.30 46.01
CA TRP A 388 -36.30 -16.98 46.98
C TRP A 388 -36.03 -15.68 47.72
N GLY A 389 -35.03 -14.93 47.25
CA GLY A 389 -34.58 -13.69 47.84
C GLY A 389 -35.52 -12.51 47.66
N VAL A 390 -35.29 -11.51 48.50
CA VAL A 390 -36.08 -10.27 48.62
C VAL A 390 -35.99 -9.39 47.36
N TRP A 391 -34.89 -9.51 46.61
CA TRP A 391 -34.60 -8.68 45.44
C TRP A 391 -34.77 -9.46 44.14
N ARG A 392 -35.36 -8.83 43.11
CA ARG A 392 -35.57 -9.40 41.77
C ARG A 392 -35.12 -8.48 40.66
#